data_AF-A0A231RTA4-F1
#
_entry.id   AF-A0A231RTA4-F1
#
_cell.length_a   1.000
_cell.length_b   1.000
_cell.length_c   1.000
_cell.angle_alpha   90.00
_cell.angle_beta   90.00
_cell.angle_gamma   90.00
#
_symmetry.space_group_name_H-M   'P 1'
#
loop_
_entity.id
_entity.type
_entity.pdbx_description
1 polymer ?
#
loop_
_entity_poly.entity_id
_entity_poly.type
_entity_poly.pdbx_seq_one_letter_code
_entity_poly.pdbx_strand_id
1 'polypeptide(L)' 'MAVFIILFIILAILNIVYPSFGWYLRYGWVVKGESEPSEAYLIMSRVGGIVALVLLIFVLFSGAFTY' A
#
# COMPACT_ATOMS: atom_id res chain seq x y z
N MET A 1 -7.93 -15.01 -8.31
CA MET A 1 -7.98 -13.53 -8.33
C MET A 1 -8.39 -12.91 -7.00
N ALA A 2 -9.51 -13.34 -6.37
CA ALA A 2 -9.94 -12.81 -5.08
C ALA A 2 -8.86 -12.86 -3.97
N VAL A 3 -8.12 -13.96 -3.85
CA VAL A 3 -7.02 -14.10 -2.86
C VAL A 3 -5.96 -12.99 -3.01
N PHE A 4 -5.55 -12.67 -4.25
CA PHE A 4 -4.59 -11.61 -4.51
C PHE A 4 -5.16 -10.22 -4.18
N ILE A 5 -6.43 -9.97 -4.49
CA ILE A 5 -7.11 -8.72 -4.12
C ILE A 5 -7.13 -8.53 -2.61
N ILE A 6 -7.46 -9.59 -1.85
CA ILE A 6 -7.44 -9.57 -0.39
C ILE A 6 -6.01 -9.29 0.13
N LEU A 7 -5.00 -9.92 -0.47
CA LEU A 7 -3.59 -9.67 -0.14
C LEU A 7 -3.20 -8.20 -0.36
N PHE A 8 -3.61 -7.60 -1.49
CA PHE A 8 -3.37 -6.20 -1.77
C PHE A 8 -4.16 -5.25 -0.86
N ILE A 9 -5.37 -5.62 -0.43
CA ILE A 9 -6.13 -4.87 0.57
C ILE A 9 -5.36 -4.83 1.89
N ILE A 10 -4.81 -5.96 2.34
CA ILE A 10 -4.00 -6.02 3.56
C ILE A 10 -2.76 -5.13 3.42
N LEU A 11 -2.07 -5.17 2.27
CA LEU A 11 -0.90 -4.31 2.01
C LEU A 11 -1.27 -2.83 1.93
N ALA A 12 -2.45 -2.49 1.40
CA ALA A 12 -2.94 -1.11 1.37
C ALA A 12 -3.20 -0.60 2.80
N ILE A 13 -3.88 -1.41 3.62
CA ILE A 13 -4.10 -1.08 5.05
C ILE A 13 -2.76 -0.93 5.78
N LEU A 14 -1.80 -1.82 5.52
CA LEU A 14 -0.46 -1.75 6.11
C LEU A 14 0.24 -0.43 5.76
N ASN A 15 0.15 0.05 4.52
CA ASN A 15 0.71 1.34 4.12
C ASN A 15 -0.03 2.56 4.73
N ILE A 16 -1.29 2.40 5.11
CA ILE A 16 -2.05 3.47 5.79
C ILE A 16 -1.64 3.55 7.27
N VAL A 17 -1.59 2.41 7.96
CA VAL A 17 -1.29 2.34 9.40
C VAL A 17 0.21 2.51 9.66
N TYR A 18 1.05 1.89 8.84
CA TYR A 18 2.51 1.90 8.94
C TYR A 18 3.13 2.42 7.62
N PRO A 19 2.97 3.71 7.28
CA PRO A 19 3.44 4.28 6.00
C PRO A 19 4.95 4.20 5.78
N SER A 20 5.74 4.05 6.83
CA SER A 20 7.19 3.84 6.72
C SER A 20 7.55 2.44 6.21
N PHE A 21 6.66 1.45 6.35
CA PHE A 21 6.91 0.07 5.93
C PHE A 21 7.25 -0.02 4.44
N GLY A 22 6.46 0.62 3.58
CA GLY A 22 6.70 0.65 2.14
C GLY A 22 8.03 1.31 1.77
N TRP A 23 8.45 2.29 2.55
CA TRP A 23 9.75 2.94 2.36
C TRP A 23 10.90 1.98 2.68
N TYR A 24 10.86 1.31 3.83
CA TYR A 24 11.92 0.38 4.23
C TYR A 24 12.01 -0.82 3.28
N LEU A 25 10.87 -1.33 2.80
CA LEU A 25 10.86 -2.40 1.81
C LEU A 25 11.52 -1.96 0.49
N ARG A 26 11.29 -0.71 0.06
CA ARG A 26 11.76 -0.21 -1.25
C ARG A 26 13.17 0.38 -1.23
N TYR A 27 13.52 1.10 -0.16
CA TYR A 27 14.72 1.92 -0.07
C TYR A 27 15.60 1.56 1.13
N GLY A 28 15.06 0.93 2.17
CA GLY A 28 15.78 0.63 3.42
C GLY A 28 17.03 -0.23 3.23
N TRP A 29 17.09 -1.02 2.16
CA TRP A 29 18.25 -1.84 1.77
C TRP A 29 19.32 -1.06 0.98
N VAL A 30 18.97 0.09 0.38
CA VAL A 30 19.86 0.91 -0.44
C VAL A 30 20.50 2.02 0.39
N VAL A 31 19.72 2.62 1.29
CA VAL A 31 20.23 3.62 2.24
C VAL A 31 20.99 2.92 3.36
N LYS A 32 22.17 3.44 3.72
CA LYS A 32 23.07 2.84 4.72
C LYS A 32 22.58 3.00 6.18
N GLY A 33 21.26 2.95 6.40
CA GLY A 33 20.62 3.10 7.71
C GLY A 33 20.47 4.54 8.21
N GLU A 34 21.13 5.52 7.59
CA GLU A 34 21.09 6.92 8.06
C GLU A 34 19.99 7.78 7.41
N SER A 35 19.20 7.21 6.51
CA SER A 35 18.10 7.93 5.87
C SER A 35 16.77 7.36 6.33
N GLU A 36 15.84 8.26 6.62
CA GLU A 36 14.47 7.94 7.02
C GLU A 36 13.49 8.47 5.96
N PRO A 37 12.28 7.89 5.85
CA PRO A 37 11.23 8.44 5.00
C PRO A 37 10.91 9.88 5.39
N SER A 38 10.82 10.77 4.40
CA SER A 38 10.40 12.14 4.63
C SER A 38 8.90 12.21 5.00
N GLU A 39 8.50 13.27 5.69
CA GLU A 39 7.09 13.55 6.00
C GLU A 39 6.20 13.52 4.76
N ALA A 40 6.67 14.10 3.65
CA ALA A 40 5.96 14.07 2.38
C ALA A 40 5.75 12.62 1.88
N TYR A 41 6.76 11.75 2.01
CA TYR A 41 6.61 10.34 1.66
C TYR A 41 5.58 9.64 2.55
N LEU A 42 5.59 9.89 3.86
CA LEU A 42 4.64 9.28 4.78
C LEU A 42 3.19 9.70 4.46
N ILE A 43 2.97 10.98 4.20
CA ILE A 43 1.65 11.51 3.80
C ILE A 43 1.21 10.89 2.46
N MET A 44 2.08 10.90 1.46
CA MET A 44 1.76 10.34 0.14
C MET A 44 1.49 8.84 0.19
N SER A 45 2.19 8.10 1.06
CA SER A 45 1.97 6.66 1.25
C SER A 45 0.62 6.37 1.88
N ARG A 46 0.18 7.18 2.85
CA ARG A 46 -1.17 7.07 3.42
C ARG A 46 -2.25 7.39 2.40
N VAL A 47 -2.10 8.50 1.67
CA VAL A 47 -3.06 8.92 0.64
C VAL A 47 -3.15 7.87 -0.47
N GLY A 48 -2.01 7.42 -0.98
CA GLY A 48 -1.94 6.37 -2.00
C GLY A 48 -2.54 5.05 -1.50
N GLY A 49 -2.29 4.68 -0.24
CA GLY A 49 -2.91 3.51 0.39
C GLY A 49 -4.43 3.61 0.48
N ILE A 50 -4.98 4.77 0.85
CA ILE A 50 -6.44 5.00 0.90
C ILE A 50 -7.04 4.89 -0.50
N VAL A 51 -6.44 5.53 -1.50
CA VAL A 51 -6.90 5.45 -2.90
C VAL A 51 -6.87 4.01 -3.40
N ALA A 52 -5.77 3.29 -3.15
CA ALA A 52 -5.64 1.88 -3.52
C ALA A 52 -6.69 1.01 -2.83
N LEU A 53 -6.94 1.22 -1.53
CA LEU A 53 -7.95 0.47 -0.77
C LEU A 53 -9.35 0.68 -1.35
N VAL A 54 -9.73 1.91 -1.67
CA VAL A 54 -11.03 2.22 -2.29
C VAL A 54 -11.18 1.51 -3.64
N LEU A 55 -10.16 1.57 -4.50
CA LEU A 55 -10.17 0.90 -5.80
C LEU A 55 -10.23 -0.63 -5.67
N LEU A 56 -9.49 -1.22 -4.74
CA LEU A 56 -9.48 -2.67 -4.53
C LEU A 56 -10.83 -3.17 -3.99
N ILE A 57 -11.47 -2.42 -3.09
CA ILE A 57 -12.82 -2.74 -2.61
C ILE A 57 -13.81 -2.66 -3.78
N PHE A 58 -13.77 -1.59 -4.57
CA PHE A 58 -14.62 -1.45 -5.74
C PHE A 58 -14.45 -2.63 -6.70
N VAL A 59 -13.22 -2.99 -7.02
CA VAL A 59 -12.90 -4.11 -7.91
C VAL A 59 -13.38 -5.45 -7.32
N LEU A 60 -13.22 -5.68 -6.02
CA LEU A 60 -13.66 -6.91 -5.35
C LEU A 60 -15.17 -7.14 -5.49
N PHE A 61 -15.97 -6.07 -5.43
CA PHE A 61 -17.43 -6.14 -5.52
C PHE A 61 -17.99 -5.88 -6.94
N SER A 62 -17.16 -5.41 -7.87
CA SER A 62 -17.59 -5.09 -9.24
C SER A 62 -18.02 -6.30 -10.09
N GLY A 63 -17.71 -7.53 -9.65
CA GLY A 63 -17.96 -8.73 -10.44
C GLY A 63 -17.04 -8.89 -11.66
N ALA A 64 -16.01 -8.03 -11.81
CA ALA A 64 -15.10 -8.00 -12.95
C ALA A 64 -14.31 -9.31 -13.21
N PHE A 65 -14.34 -10.28 -12.29
CA PHE A 65 -13.66 -11.57 -12.41
C PHE A 65 -14.62 -12.77 -12.40
N THR A 66 -15.90 -12.55 -12.69
CA THR A 66 -16.96 -13.59 -12.59
C THR A 66 -17.39 -14.17 -13.95
N TYR A 67 -16.62 -13.95 -15.02
CA TYR A 67 -16.96 -14.36 -16.39
C TYR A 67 -15.79 -15.08 -17.06
#